data_AF-A0A8T1WTL6-F1
#
_entry.id   AF-A0A8T1WTL6-F1
#
_cell.length_a   1.000
_cell.length_b   1.000
_cell.length_c   1.000
_cell.angle_alpha   90.00
_cell.angle_beta   90.00
_cell.angle_gamma   90.00
#
_symmetry.space_group_name_H-M   'P 1'
#
loop_
_entity.id
_entity.type
_entity.pdbx_description
1 polymer ?
#
loop_
_entity_poly.entity_id
_entity_poly.type
_entity_poly.pdbx_seq_one_letter_code
_entity_poly.pdbx_strand_id
1 'polypeptide(L)'
;MAKEVCVQLVDEEGKDFEGVRATLFVLDGTETVENFLMAVHEKWQDKIAVNYYDLDVFVSQAAFEAREPIHPLEYFNSLAEQVDERSTILVEVSRQEEFTFYMSPEAQVEVLVRHFQWNRPKPLCHGPGRDWPYQGASEIANRLMRPLVEHYEMWQQNETFRLYHALNLVLGGAGTGKSRMLDKMKRLLCLAAERSKREDLAKRLRKAYVFKISFGGDSGSLLQTEDAEFDITHRMVHQLSKDNKSWPEFAAEMKEFPHFLPRIETVIKALAQMENVDPKDMTVILCVDDLQNLAFDHDQDHSLASDLSRVMAPICRFQVTSPAFVICVCSNWYVSNSVRDSKFFSASGHTTPAAVKWP
;
A
#
# COMPACT_ATOMS: atom_id res chain seq x y z
N MET A 1 -26.98 -18.48 -37.58
CA MET A 1 -26.35 -19.48 -38.47
C MET A 1 -25.01 -19.81 -37.86
N ALA A 2 -24.68 -21.09 -37.71
CA ALA A 2 -23.41 -21.48 -37.11
C ALA A 2 -22.25 -21.14 -38.06
N LYS A 3 -21.22 -20.44 -37.59
CA LYS A 3 -20.04 -20.04 -38.37
C LYS A 3 -18.82 -20.83 -37.90
N GLU A 4 -18.07 -21.37 -38.85
CA GLU A 4 -16.77 -21.99 -38.56
C GLU A 4 -15.66 -20.92 -38.63
N VAL A 5 -14.94 -20.77 -37.52
CA VAL A 5 -13.83 -19.83 -37.37
C VAL A 5 -12.56 -20.59 -36.98
N CYS A 6 -11.41 -20.09 -37.43
CA CYS A 6 -10.13 -20.63 -37.02
C CYS A 6 -9.63 -19.84 -35.81
N VAL A 7 -9.31 -20.49 -34.70
CA VAL A 7 -8.80 -19.83 -33.50
C VAL A 7 -7.34 -20.16 -33.30
N GLN A 8 -6.52 -19.13 -33.15
CA GLN A 8 -5.08 -19.25 -32.94
C GLN A 8 -4.70 -18.50 -31.66
N LEU A 9 -3.95 -19.17 -30.79
CA LEU A 9 -3.36 -18.55 -29.61
C LEU A 9 -2.05 -17.89 -30.00
N VAL A 10 -1.89 -16.62 -29.68
CA VAL A 10 -0.67 -15.86 -29.97
C VAL A 10 -0.10 -15.21 -28.71
N ASP A 11 1.22 -14.98 -28.69
CA ASP A 11 1.87 -14.14 -27.69
C ASP A 11 1.79 -12.65 -28.06
N GLU A 12 2.37 -11.78 -27.22
CA GLU A 12 2.39 -10.33 -27.41
C GLU A 12 3.09 -9.87 -28.70
N GLU A 13 3.91 -10.74 -29.29
CA GLU A 13 4.60 -10.51 -30.57
C GLU A 13 3.82 -11.07 -31.77
N GLY A 14 2.65 -11.68 -31.54
CA GLY A 14 1.81 -12.29 -32.57
C GLY A 14 2.30 -13.67 -33.02
N LYS A 15 3.19 -14.33 -32.25
CA LYS A 15 3.70 -15.68 -32.57
C LYS A 15 2.86 -16.76 -31.89
N ASP A 16 2.82 -17.95 -32.49
CA ASP A 16 2.11 -19.11 -31.93
C ASP A 16 2.48 -19.37 -30.47
N PHE A 17 1.50 -19.25 -29.58
CA PHE A 17 1.68 -19.49 -28.16
C PHE A 17 1.98 -20.98 -27.93
N GLU A 18 3.16 -21.29 -27.39
CA GLU A 18 3.64 -22.65 -27.08
C GLU A 18 3.45 -23.68 -28.22
N GLY A 19 3.56 -23.22 -29.48
CA GLY A 19 3.40 -24.07 -30.67
C GLY A 19 1.98 -24.66 -30.81
N VAL A 20 0.97 -24.03 -30.21
CA VAL A 20 -0.43 -24.41 -30.38
C VAL A 20 -0.85 -24.14 -31.82
N ARG A 21 -1.30 -25.19 -32.51
CA ARG A 21 -1.84 -25.06 -33.86
C ARG A 21 -3.23 -24.45 -33.82
N ALA A 22 -3.49 -23.57 -34.79
CA ALA A 22 -4.80 -23.00 -34.99
C ALA A 22 -5.86 -24.11 -35.13
N THR A 23 -6.98 -23.96 -34.43
CA THR A 23 -8.02 -24.98 -34.33
C THR A 23 -9.37 -24.41 -34.70
N LEU A 24 -10.20 -25.21 -35.37
CA LEU A 24 -11.55 -24.83 -35.74
C LEU A 24 -12.46 -24.74 -34.51
N PHE A 25 -13.25 -23.67 -34.44
CA PHE A 25 -14.37 -23.50 -33.50
C PHE A 25 -15.64 -23.22 -34.30
N VAL A 26 -16.77 -23.71 -33.80
CA VAL A 26 -18.09 -23.46 -34.37
C VAL A 26 -18.80 -22.47 -33.46
N LEU A 27 -19.04 -21.26 -33.96
CA LEU A 27 -19.83 -20.25 -33.25
C LEU A 27 -21.30 -20.46 -33.58
N ASP A 28 -22.15 -20.76 -32.61
CA ASP A 28 -23.56 -21.09 -32.86
C ASP A 28 -24.46 -19.90 -33.27
N GLY A 29 -23.90 -18.69 -33.27
CA GLY A 29 -24.57 -17.43 -33.64
C GLY A 29 -25.18 -16.66 -32.46
N THR A 30 -25.23 -17.26 -31.27
CA THR A 30 -25.67 -16.61 -30.01
C THR A 30 -24.54 -16.43 -29.00
N GLU A 31 -23.35 -16.92 -29.32
CA GLU A 31 -22.17 -16.83 -28.47
C GLU A 31 -21.71 -15.38 -28.24
N THR A 32 -21.66 -15.01 -26.96
CA THR A 32 -20.96 -13.82 -26.48
C THR A 32 -19.46 -14.05 -26.54
N VAL A 33 -18.69 -12.95 -26.56
CA VAL A 33 -17.23 -12.99 -26.45
C VAL A 33 -16.80 -13.75 -25.19
N GLU A 34 -17.55 -13.60 -24.09
CA GLU A 34 -17.31 -14.30 -22.82
C GLU A 34 -17.44 -15.83 -22.96
N ASN A 35 -18.55 -16.32 -23.55
CA ASN A 35 -18.76 -17.75 -23.74
C ASN A 35 -17.72 -18.37 -24.67
N PHE A 36 -17.32 -17.61 -25.70
CA PHE A 36 -16.24 -18.00 -26.60
C PHE A 36 -14.90 -18.11 -25.86
N LEU A 37 -14.53 -17.11 -25.07
CA LEU A 37 -13.30 -17.11 -24.27
C LEU A 37 -13.28 -18.25 -23.24
N MET A 38 -14.41 -18.54 -22.60
CA MET A 38 -14.54 -19.72 -21.73
C MET A 38 -14.27 -21.02 -22.48
N ALA A 39 -14.84 -21.20 -23.68
CA ALA A 39 -14.64 -22.41 -24.49
C ALA A 39 -13.20 -22.54 -25.00
N VAL A 40 -12.57 -21.42 -25.36
CA VAL A 40 -11.15 -21.34 -25.72
C VAL A 40 -10.27 -21.74 -24.53
N HIS A 41 -10.52 -21.17 -23.36
CA HIS A 41 -9.80 -21.50 -22.13
C HIS A 41 -9.98 -22.96 -21.72
N GLU A 42 -11.21 -23.50 -21.73
CA GLU A 42 -11.46 -24.91 -21.39
C GLU A 42 -10.69 -25.88 -22.31
N LYS A 43 -10.59 -25.54 -23.60
CA LYS A 43 -9.89 -26.37 -24.58
C LYS A 43 -8.37 -26.39 -24.40
N TRP A 44 -7.80 -25.28 -23.95
CA TRP A 44 -6.36 -25.10 -23.76
C TRP A 44 -5.98 -24.85 -22.30
N GLN A 45 -6.79 -25.36 -21.36
CA GLN A 45 -6.60 -25.18 -19.91
C GLN A 45 -5.27 -25.72 -19.39
N ASP A 46 -4.64 -26.64 -20.13
CA ASP A 46 -3.34 -27.22 -19.83
C ASP A 46 -2.17 -26.32 -20.27
N LYS A 47 -2.44 -25.28 -21.07
CA LYS A 47 -1.46 -24.37 -21.66
C LYS A 47 -1.68 -22.91 -21.30
N ILE A 48 -2.93 -22.50 -21.15
CA ILE A 48 -3.32 -21.15 -20.74
C ILE A 48 -3.42 -21.14 -19.21
N ALA A 49 -2.48 -20.49 -18.55
CA ALA A 49 -2.45 -20.35 -17.08
C ALA A 49 -3.24 -19.13 -16.57
N VAL A 50 -3.72 -18.27 -17.48
CA VAL A 50 -4.49 -17.06 -17.18
C VAL A 50 -5.98 -17.33 -17.28
N ASN A 51 -6.81 -16.55 -16.57
CA ASN A 51 -8.25 -16.73 -16.65
C ASN A 51 -8.79 -16.24 -18.00
N TYR A 52 -9.94 -16.75 -18.43
CA TYR A 52 -10.52 -16.43 -19.73
C TYR A 52 -10.88 -14.94 -19.89
N TYR A 53 -11.12 -14.20 -18.80
CA TYR A 53 -11.39 -12.76 -18.82
C TYR A 53 -10.12 -11.89 -18.96
N ASP A 54 -8.93 -12.48 -18.83
CA ASP A 54 -7.64 -11.81 -19.03
C ASP A 54 -7.08 -12.04 -20.44
N LEU A 55 -7.86 -12.70 -21.31
CA LEU A 55 -7.52 -12.94 -22.71
C LEU A 55 -8.07 -11.83 -23.59
N ASP A 56 -7.24 -11.31 -24.48
CA ASP A 56 -7.65 -10.35 -25.48
C ASP A 56 -8.01 -11.06 -26.80
N VAL A 57 -9.17 -10.72 -27.37
CA VAL A 57 -9.67 -11.31 -28.62
C VAL A 57 -9.58 -10.31 -29.75
N PHE A 58 -8.95 -10.73 -30.85
CA PHE A 58 -8.83 -9.95 -32.07
C PHE A 58 -9.45 -10.73 -33.23
N VAL A 59 -10.38 -10.09 -33.94
CA VAL A 59 -11.14 -10.73 -35.03
C VAL A 59 -10.37 -10.81 -36.36
N SER A 60 -9.16 -10.24 -36.42
CA SER A 60 -8.25 -10.36 -37.54
C SER A 60 -6.81 -10.00 -37.16
N GLN A 61 -5.85 -10.39 -38.00
CA GLN A 61 -4.46 -9.95 -37.91
C GLN A 61 -4.31 -8.43 -37.94
N ALA A 62 -5.11 -7.73 -38.76
CA ALA A 62 -5.08 -6.28 -38.85
C ALA A 62 -5.53 -5.60 -37.54
N ALA A 63 -6.54 -6.17 -36.86
CA ALA A 63 -6.99 -5.68 -35.56
C ALA A 63 -5.94 -5.90 -34.46
N PHE A 64 -5.23 -7.04 -34.51
CA PHE A 64 -4.10 -7.31 -33.61
C PHE A 64 -2.96 -6.30 -33.81
N GLU A 65 -2.56 -6.04 -35.05
CA GLU A 65 -1.52 -5.06 -35.38
C GLU A 65 -1.92 -3.61 -35.01
N ALA A 66 -3.21 -3.29 -35.09
CA ALA A 66 -3.76 -2.01 -34.66
C ALA A 66 -3.96 -1.89 -33.14
N ARG A 67 -3.80 -2.98 -32.37
CA ARG A 67 -4.09 -3.07 -30.93
C ARG A 67 -5.52 -2.66 -30.59
N GLU A 68 -6.48 -3.17 -31.37
CA GLU A 68 -7.92 -2.96 -31.19
C GLU A 68 -8.60 -4.27 -30.73
N PRO A 69 -8.49 -4.66 -29.43
CA PRO A 69 -9.13 -5.86 -28.93
C PRO A 69 -10.64 -5.66 -28.78
N ILE A 70 -11.39 -6.76 -28.87
CA ILE A 70 -12.80 -6.76 -28.47
C ILE A 70 -12.86 -6.97 -26.96
N HIS A 71 -13.25 -5.93 -26.23
CA HIS A 71 -13.36 -6.03 -24.78
C HIS A 71 -14.57 -6.89 -24.36
N PRO A 72 -14.41 -7.78 -23.36
CA PRO A 72 -15.50 -8.64 -22.84
C PRO A 72 -16.72 -7.88 -22.31
N LEU A 73 -16.57 -6.59 -22.01
CA LEU A 73 -17.60 -5.72 -21.43
C LEU A 73 -18.42 -4.93 -22.48
N GLU A 74 -18.22 -5.14 -23.79
CA GLU A 74 -19.11 -4.61 -24.82
C GLU A 74 -20.36 -5.51 -24.98
N TYR A 75 -21.28 -5.36 -24.03
CA TYR A 75 -22.34 -6.29 -23.61
C TYR A 75 -23.44 -6.72 -24.61
N PHE A 76 -23.39 -6.45 -25.92
CA PHE A 76 -24.61 -6.65 -26.75
C PHE A 76 -24.48 -7.20 -28.17
N ASN A 77 -23.28 -7.47 -28.69
CA ASN A 77 -23.15 -7.98 -30.07
C ASN A 77 -22.61 -9.41 -30.08
N SER A 78 -23.26 -10.29 -30.85
CA SER A 78 -22.82 -11.68 -31.06
C SER A 78 -21.44 -11.68 -31.72
N LEU A 79 -20.49 -12.48 -31.23
CA LEU A 79 -19.16 -12.59 -31.85
C LEU A 79 -19.28 -13.03 -33.33
N ALA A 80 -20.30 -13.84 -33.63
CA ALA A 80 -20.59 -14.28 -34.99
C ALA A 80 -21.05 -13.15 -35.93
N GLU A 81 -21.50 -12.00 -35.41
CA GLU A 81 -21.85 -10.82 -36.23
C GLU A 81 -20.61 -9.98 -36.59
N GLN A 82 -19.53 -10.11 -35.82
CA GLN A 82 -18.30 -9.34 -35.97
C GLN A 82 -17.21 -10.08 -36.76
N VAL A 83 -17.43 -11.36 -37.07
CA VAL A 83 -16.46 -12.23 -37.72
C VAL A 83 -17.00 -12.79 -39.04
N ASP A 84 -16.22 -12.69 -40.11
CA ASP A 84 -16.52 -13.30 -41.40
C ASP A 84 -16.31 -14.82 -41.38
N GLU A 85 -17.03 -15.55 -42.23
CA GLU A 85 -16.84 -17.00 -42.38
C GLU A 85 -15.40 -17.31 -42.83
N ARG A 86 -14.74 -18.24 -42.13
CA ARG A 86 -13.32 -18.64 -42.34
C ARG A 86 -12.27 -17.61 -41.93
N SER A 87 -12.63 -16.59 -41.16
CA SER A 87 -11.64 -15.71 -40.54
C SER A 87 -10.87 -16.42 -39.44
N THR A 88 -9.62 -15.97 -39.24
CA THR A 88 -8.80 -16.36 -38.11
C THR A 88 -9.00 -15.35 -36.98
N ILE A 89 -9.49 -15.83 -35.85
CA ILE A 89 -9.55 -15.10 -34.59
C ILE A 89 -8.24 -15.36 -33.86
N LEU A 90 -7.56 -14.28 -33.47
CA LEU A 90 -6.37 -14.33 -32.64
C LEU A 90 -6.78 -14.10 -31.19
N VAL A 91 -6.35 -14.99 -30.32
CA VAL A 91 -6.51 -14.82 -28.88
C VAL A 91 -5.12 -14.60 -28.32
N GLU A 92 -4.85 -13.37 -27.90
CA GLU A 92 -3.59 -13.00 -27.29
C GLU A 92 -3.54 -13.55 -25.86
N VAL A 93 -2.58 -14.44 -25.65
CA VAL A 93 -2.20 -14.93 -24.33
C VAL A 93 -1.02 -14.09 -23.91
N SER A 94 -1.30 -12.96 -23.27
CA SER A 94 -0.27 -12.11 -22.68
C SER A 94 0.60 -12.98 -21.77
N ARG A 95 1.91 -13.00 -22.04
CA ARG A 95 2.86 -13.65 -21.13
C ARG A 95 3.02 -12.72 -19.94
N GLN A 96 2.06 -12.75 -19.03
CA GLN A 96 2.33 -12.18 -17.72
C GLN A 96 3.47 -12.98 -17.10
N GLU A 97 4.54 -12.25 -16.82
CA GLU A 97 5.44 -12.48 -15.69
C GLU A 97 4.64 -13.19 -14.59
N GLU A 98 5.06 -14.42 -14.26
CA GLU A 98 4.55 -15.25 -13.17
C GLU A 98 3.30 -14.68 -12.48
N PHE A 99 2.10 -15.03 -12.96
CA PHE A 99 0.85 -14.73 -12.24
C PHE A 99 0.93 -15.43 -10.88
N THR A 100 1.50 -14.72 -9.91
CA THR A 100 1.54 -15.16 -8.53
C THR A 100 0.10 -15.09 -8.07
N PHE A 101 -0.56 -16.25 -7.92
CA PHE A 101 -1.92 -16.37 -7.39
C PHE A 101 -2.05 -15.56 -6.08
N TYR A 102 -2.49 -14.31 -6.15
CA TYR A 102 -2.51 -13.45 -4.97
C TYR A 102 -3.58 -13.98 -4.02
N MET A 103 -3.20 -14.18 -2.77
CA MET A 103 -4.15 -14.58 -1.75
C MET A 103 -5.22 -13.48 -1.62
N SER A 104 -6.50 -13.84 -1.57
CA SER A 104 -7.57 -12.85 -1.39
C SER A 104 -7.39 -12.10 -0.06
N PRO A 105 -7.85 -10.84 0.07
CA PRO A 105 -7.75 -10.10 1.33
C PRO A 105 -8.30 -10.88 2.53
N GLU A 106 -9.38 -11.64 2.34
CA GLU A 106 -10.00 -12.47 3.37
C GLU A 106 -9.08 -13.62 3.80
N ALA A 107 -8.51 -14.34 2.84
CA ALA A 107 -7.55 -15.42 3.12
C ALA A 107 -6.28 -14.89 3.79
N GLN A 108 -5.81 -13.70 3.41
CA GLN A 108 -4.68 -13.04 4.07
C GLN A 108 -5.00 -12.67 5.52
N VAL A 109 -6.22 -12.19 5.79
CA VAL A 109 -6.69 -11.94 7.17
C VAL A 109 -6.71 -13.24 7.97
N GLU A 110 -7.22 -14.33 7.42
CA GLU A 110 -7.24 -15.63 8.11
C GLU A 110 -5.84 -16.14 8.45
N VAL A 111 -4.90 -16.04 7.50
CA VAL A 111 -3.48 -16.38 7.73
C VAL A 111 -2.90 -15.52 8.85
N LEU A 112 -3.15 -14.20 8.80
CA LEU A 112 -2.68 -13.28 9.84
C LEU A 112 -3.24 -13.68 11.21
N VAL A 113 -4.56 -13.81 11.34
CA VAL A 113 -5.24 -14.13 12.61
C VAL A 113 -4.77 -15.47 13.19
N ARG A 114 -4.52 -16.47 12.34
CA ARG A 114 -4.09 -17.80 12.78
C ARG A 114 -2.64 -17.80 13.30
N HIS A 115 -1.74 -17.11 12.61
CA HIS A 115 -0.30 -17.25 12.83
C HIS A 115 0.31 -16.12 13.66
N PHE A 116 -0.32 -14.95 13.73
CA PHE A 116 0.22 -13.75 14.35
C PHE A 116 -0.57 -13.36 15.61
N GLN A 117 -0.03 -12.44 16.40
CA GLN A 117 -0.70 -11.88 17.59
C GLN A 117 -0.24 -10.45 17.84
N TRP A 118 -1.00 -9.66 18.60
CA TRP A 118 -0.53 -8.35 19.00
C TRP A 118 0.67 -8.44 19.94
N ASN A 119 1.80 -7.87 19.52
CA ASN A 119 2.96 -7.66 20.39
C ASN A 119 3.25 -6.17 20.57
N ARG A 120 3.73 -5.83 21.77
CA ARG A 120 4.18 -4.47 22.06
C ARG A 120 5.39 -4.12 21.17
N PRO A 121 5.41 -2.95 20.50
CA PRO A 121 6.49 -2.59 19.60
C PRO A 121 7.84 -2.51 20.33
N LYS A 122 8.88 -3.02 19.66
CA LYS A 122 10.27 -2.84 20.08
C LYS A 122 10.62 -1.33 20.04
N PRO A 123 11.46 -0.82 20.95
CA PRO A 123 11.91 0.57 20.88
C PRO A 123 12.71 0.82 19.60
N LEU A 124 12.53 1.99 18.98
CA LEU A 124 13.30 2.43 17.81
C LEU A 124 14.67 2.97 18.21
N CYS A 125 14.76 3.60 19.39
CA CYS A 125 16.04 4.09 19.89
C CYS A 125 16.84 2.96 20.54
N HIS A 126 17.89 2.49 19.86
CA HIS A 126 18.80 1.45 20.37
C HIS A 126 20.09 1.98 21.02
N GLY A 127 20.42 3.27 20.82
CA GLY A 127 21.62 3.88 21.36
C GLY A 127 21.56 4.25 22.85
N PRO A 128 22.63 4.85 23.41
CA PRO A 128 22.72 5.23 24.83
C PRO A 128 21.59 6.14 25.32
N GLY A 129 21.02 6.95 24.40
CA GLY A 129 19.88 7.83 24.69
C GLY A 129 18.55 7.11 24.94
N ARG A 130 18.50 5.77 24.78
CA ARG A 130 17.30 4.96 25.01
C ARG A 130 16.78 5.07 26.45
N ASP A 131 17.64 5.22 27.44
CA ASP A 131 17.22 5.25 28.83
C ASP A 131 17.20 6.65 29.42
N TRP A 132 17.59 7.66 28.63
CA TRP A 132 17.59 9.05 29.07
C TRP A 132 16.16 9.54 29.32
N PRO A 133 15.95 10.33 30.39
CA PRO A 133 14.69 11.04 30.60
C PRO A 133 14.34 11.85 29.35
N TYR A 134 13.11 11.70 28.87
CA TYR A 134 12.67 12.41 27.67
C TYR A 134 12.43 13.89 27.99
N GLN A 135 13.11 14.77 27.26
CA GLN A 135 13.04 16.22 27.42
C GLN A 135 11.99 16.82 26.46
N GLY A 136 11.42 17.98 26.82
CA GLY A 136 10.50 18.72 25.94
C GLY A 136 9.08 18.14 25.83
N ALA A 137 8.72 17.16 26.66
CA ALA A 137 7.43 16.48 26.56
C ALA A 137 6.24 17.43 26.71
N SER A 138 6.36 18.41 27.61
CA SER A 138 5.30 19.37 27.90
C SER A 138 5.10 20.33 26.74
N GLU A 139 6.19 20.85 26.18
CA GLU A 139 6.22 21.80 25.09
C GLU A 139 5.67 21.17 23.81
N ILE A 140 6.10 19.93 23.51
CA ILE A 140 5.62 19.17 22.36
C ILE A 140 4.13 18.84 22.52
N ALA A 141 3.69 18.37 23.70
CA ALA A 141 2.27 18.08 23.94
C ALA A 141 1.39 19.32 23.77
N ASN A 142 1.85 20.50 24.20
CA ASN A 142 1.14 21.76 23.98
C ASN A 142 1.00 22.10 22.49
N ARG A 143 2.03 21.83 21.68
CA ARG A 143 2.00 22.06 20.23
C ARG A 143 1.12 21.06 19.50
N LEU A 144 1.08 19.80 19.96
CA LEU A 144 0.25 18.75 19.36
C LEU A 144 -1.23 18.89 19.72
N MET A 145 -1.58 19.59 20.80
CA MET A 145 -2.93 19.67 21.34
C MET A 145 -3.98 20.06 20.30
N ARG A 146 -3.80 21.20 19.63
CA ARG A 146 -4.77 21.71 18.67
C ARG A 146 -4.85 20.86 17.39
N PRO A 147 -3.74 20.56 16.69
CA PRO A 147 -3.78 19.70 15.50
C PRO A 147 -4.37 18.31 15.77
N LEU A 148 -4.12 17.74 16.95
CA LEU A 148 -4.66 16.45 17.34
C LEU A 148 -6.19 16.47 17.50
N VAL A 149 -6.74 17.54 18.09
CA VAL A 149 -8.19 17.70 18.24
C VAL A 149 -8.85 17.94 16.88
N GLU A 150 -8.29 18.82 16.07
CA GLU A 150 -8.80 19.11 14.72
C GLU A 150 -8.81 17.83 13.87
N HIS A 151 -7.70 17.06 13.86
CA HIS A 151 -7.61 15.77 13.17
C HIS A 151 -8.68 14.77 13.65
N TYR A 152 -8.91 14.70 14.96
CA TYR A 152 -9.92 13.80 15.53
C TYR A 152 -11.35 14.23 15.17
N GLU A 153 -11.66 15.52 15.19
CA GLU A 153 -12.98 16.04 14.82
C GLU A 153 -13.30 15.78 13.34
N MET A 154 -12.30 15.93 12.46
CA MET A 154 -12.45 15.65 11.03
C MET A 154 -12.67 14.16 10.78
N TRP A 155 -11.94 13.29 11.48
CA TRP A 155 -12.19 11.85 11.44
C TRP A 155 -13.60 11.49 11.94
N GLN A 156 -14.08 12.09 13.04
CA GLN A 156 -15.44 11.85 13.55
C GLN A 156 -16.54 12.25 12.55
N GLN A 157 -16.27 13.22 11.68
CA GLN A 157 -17.19 13.69 10.64
C GLN A 157 -17.12 12.83 9.36
N ASN A 158 -16.29 11.79 9.33
CA ASN A 158 -15.97 11.00 8.13
C ASN A 158 -15.45 11.86 6.96
N GLU A 159 -14.75 12.94 7.25
CA GLU A 159 -14.15 13.78 6.22
C GLU A 159 -13.00 13.04 5.55
N THR A 160 -13.07 12.88 4.22
CA THR A 160 -12.07 12.12 3.45
C THR A 160 -11.07 13.02 2.73
N PHE A 161 -11.14 14.34 2.94
CA PHE A 161 -10.23 15.26 2.25
C PHE A 161 -8.86 15.28 2.92
N ARG A 162 -7.79 15.04 2.14
CA ARG A 162 -6.41 14.88 2.64
C ARG A 162 -5.90 16.07 3.47
N LEU A 163 -6.38 17.29 3.20
CA LEU A 163 -5.96 18.49 3.93
C LEU A 163 -6.41 18.50 5.41
N TYR A 164 -7.40 17.69 5.76
CA TYR A 164 -7.94 17.64 7.12
C TYR A 164 -7.26 16.60 8.01
N HIS A 165 -6.38 15.78 7.44
CA HIS A 165 -5.69 14.71 8.16
C HIS A 165 -4.23 15.08 8.43
N ALA A 166 -3.83 15.09 9.70
CA ALA A 166 -2.51 15.53 10.11
C ALA A 166 -1.44 14.44 9.88
N LEU A 167 -0.48 14.74 9.01
CA LEU A 167 0.78 13.99 8.91
C LEU A 167 1.85 14.67 9.78
N ASN A 168 2.37 13.95 10.78
CA ASN A 168 3.37 14.50 11.69
C ASN A 168 4.78 14.14 11.21
N LEU A 169 5.63 15.14 11.00
CA LEU A 169 7.02 14.95 10.59
C LEU A 169 7.99 15.39 11.69
N VAL A 170 8.84 14.49 12.14
CA VAL A 170 9.91 14.73 13.11
C VAL A 170 11.22 14.88 12.37
N LEU A 171 11.68 16.13 12.27
CA LEU A 171 12.86 16.50 11.49
C LEU A 171 14.04 16.86 12.40
N GLY A 172 15.24 16.46 11.99
CA GLY A 172 16.47 16.82 12.70
C GLY A 172 17.68 16.02 12.23
N GLY A 173 18.87 16.49 12.61
CA GLY A 173 20.13 15.80 12.29
C GLY A 173 20.27 14.43 12.96
N ALA A 174 21.35 13.72 12.62
CA ALA A 174 21.71 12.48 13.32
C ALA A 174 21.91 12.75 14.83
N GLY A 175 21.46 11.82 15.68
CA GLY A 175 21.63 11.92 17.13
C GLY A 175 20.73 12.91 17.87
N THR A 176 19.82 13.63 17.20
CA THR A 176 18.93 14.63 17.86
C THR A 176 17.73 14.02 18.60
N GLY A 177 17.65 12.69 18.69
CA GLY A 177 16.58 12.00 19.43
C GLY A 177 15.26 11.81 18.67
N LYS A 178 15.27 11.80 17.32
CA LYS A 178 14.07 11.55 16.49
C LYS A 178 13.38 10.21 16.82
N SER A 179 14.11 9.10 16.73
CA SER A 179 13.62 7.76 17.09
C SER A 179 13.09 7.70 18.52
N ARG A 180 13.74 8.44 19.43
CA ARG A 180 13.33 8.56 20.82
C ARG A 180 12.00 9.32 20.97
N MET A 181 11.75 10.35 20.15
CA MET A 181 10.47 11.05 20.11
C MET A 181 9.35 10.12 19.61
N LEU A 182 9.59 9.35 18.54
CA LEU A 182 8.65 8.35 18.03
C LEU A 182 8.33 7.30 19.13
N ASP A 183 9.35 6.84 19.87
CA ASP A 183 9.17 5.94 21.01
C ASP A 183 8.24 6.50 22.11
N LYS A 184 8.19 7.82 22.27
CA LYS A 184 7.35 8.51 23.25
C LYS A 184 6.04 9.04 22.67
N MET A 185 5.79 8.88 21.37
CA MET A 185 4.70 9.54 20.67
C MET A 185 3.32 9.25 21.28
N LYS A 186 3.01 7.99 21.58
CA LYS A 186 1.75 7.64 22.29
C LYS A 186 1.56 8.44 23.58
N ARG A 187 2.62 8.56 24.38
CA ARG A 187 2.58 9.32 25.64
C ARG A 187 2.40 10.83 25.39
N LEU A 188 3.06 11.38 24.37
CA LEU A 188 2.92 12.79 23.98
C LEU A 188 1.49 13.10 23.50
N LEU A 189 0.90 12.21 22.71
CA LEU A 189 -0.48 12.34 22.24
C LEU A 189 -1.49 12.23 23.39
N CYS A 190 -1.29 11.28 24.33
CA CYS A 190 -2.13 11.21 25.53
C CYS A 190 -2.08 12.51 26.35
N LEU A 191 -0.88 13.05 26.58
CA LEU A 191 -0.68 14.33 27.27
C LEU A 191 -1.37 15.48 26.55
N ALA A 192 -1.27 15.53 25.23
CA ALA A 192 -1.92 16.54 24.40
C ALA A 192 -3.47 16.45 24.50
N ALA A 193 -4.03 15.25 24.42
CA ALA A 193 -5.47 15.02 24.57
C ALA A 193 -6.01 15.31 25.97
N GLU A 194 -5.24 15.00 27.01
CA GLU A 194 -5.61 15.34 28.40
C GLU A 194 -5.65 16.86 28.60
N ARG A 195 -4.70 17.59 27.99
CA ARG A 195 -4.66 19.06 28.05
C ARG A 195 -5.75 19.73 27.23
N SER A 196 -6.16 19.14 26.11
CA SER A 196 -7.31 19.63 25.35
C SER A 196 -8.65 19.41 26.04
N LYS A 197 -8.68 18.69 27.17
CA LYS A 197 -9.89 18.33 27.93
C LYS A 197 -10.87 17.46 27.13
N ARG A 198 -10.40 16.79 26.07
CA ARG A 198 -11.17 15.79 25.30
C ARG A 198 -10.97 14.41 25.92
N GLU A 199 -11.79 14.07 26.91
CA GLU A 199 -11.69 12.79 27.63
C GLU A 199 -11.88 11.56 26.73
N ASP A 200 -12.76 11.66 25.73
CA ASP A 200 -13.03 10.62 24.75
C ASP A 200 -11.78 10.30 23.93
N LEU A 201 -11.11 11.33 23.44
CA LEU A 201 -9.85 11.22 22.71
C LEU A 201 -8.73 10.66 23.59
N ALA A 202 -8.61 11.14 24.84
CA ALA A 202 -7.62 10.62 25.78
C ALA A 202 -7.84 9.12 26.09
N LYS A 203 -9.10 8.67 26.24
CA LYS A 203 -9.44 7.25 26.44
C LYS A 203 -9.04 6.40 25.22
N ARG A 204 -9.34 6.87 24.01
CA ARG A 204 -8.93 6.22 22.75
C ARG A 204 -7.41 6.08 22.66
N LEU A 205 -6.66 7.18 22.88
CA LEU A 205 -5.20 7.18 22.78
C LEU A 205 -4.52 6.29 23.82
N ARG A 206 -5.06 6.14 25.03
CA ARG A 206 -4.52 5.19 26.02
C ARG A 206 -4.60 3.74 25.54
N LYS A 207 -5.67 3.39 24.85
CA LYS A 207 -5.90 2.06 24.26
C LYS A 207 -5.29 1.88 22.87
N ALA A 208 -4.66 2.91 22.31
CA ALA A 208 -4.13 2.86 20.95
C ALA A 208 -3.09 1.76 20.73
N TYR A 209 -3.20 1.09 19.58
CA TYR A 209 -2.22 0.15 19.03
C TYR A 209 -1.11 0.96 18.36
N VAL A 210 0.14 0.70 18.72
CA VAL A 210 1.30 1.44 18.19
C VAL A 210 2.12 0.51 17.31
N PHE A 211 2.17 0.80 16.02
CA PHE A 211 3.13 0.19 15.11
C PHE A 211 4.37 1.05 15.04
N LYS A 212 5.55 0.43 15.19
CA LYS A 212 6.83 1.10 14.99
C LYS A 212 7.62 0.36 13.93
N ILE A 213 7.79 1.02 12.79
CA ILE A 213 8.56 0.50 11.67
C ILE A 213 9.77 1.40 11.45
N SER A 214 10.87 0.82 11.00
CA SER A 214 12.12 1.54 10.73
C SER A 214 12.67 1.11 9.38
N PHE A 215 13.23 2.07 8.66
CA PHE A 215 14.08 1.86 7.48
C PHE A 215 15.57 2.04 7.83
N GLY A 216 15.94 1.86 9.11
CA GLY A 216 17.29 2.03 9.65
C GLY A 216 18.10 0.74 9.76
N GLY A 217 19.42 0.82 9.53
CA GLY A 217 20.35 -0.32 9.70
C GLY A 217 20.06 -1.46 8.71
N ASP A 218 20.06 -2.71 9.20
CA ASP A 218 19.81 -3.92 8.40
C ASP A 218 18.38 -4.00 7.83
N SER A 219 17.55 -3.01 8.14
CA SER A 219 16.18 -2.89 7.69
C SER A 219 15.98 -1.84 6.60
N GLY A 220 17.05 -1.24 6.05
CA GLY A 220 16.95 -0.13 5.11
C GLY A 220 16.57 -0.49 3.67
N SER A 221 16.84 -1.71 3.20
CA SER A 221 16.45 -2.11 1.84
C SER A 221 14.95 -2.40 1.75
N LEU A 222 14.33 -1.88 0.70
CA LEU A 222 12.98 -2.27 0.28
C LEU A 222 13.00 -3.75 -0.13
N LEU A 223 11.89 -4.46 0.07
CA LEU A 223 11.72 -5.88 -0.22
C LEU A 223 11.74 -6.23 -1.72
N GLN A 224 12.11 -5.28 -2.59
CA GLN A 224 12.06 -5.37 -4.06
C GLN A 224 10.65 -5.58 -4.61
N THR A 225 9.64 -5.01 -3.96
CA THR A 225 8.31 -4.89 -4.54
C THR A 225 8.18 -3.54 -5.26
N GLU A 226 7.56 -3.53 -6.44
CA GLU A 226 7.21 -2.30 -7.14
C GLU A 226 6.22 -1.42 -6.34
N ASP A 227 5.54 -2.01 -5.33
CA ASP A 227 4.68 -1.31 -4.38
C ASP A 227 5.34 -1.17 -3.00
N ALA A 228 5.57 0.08 -2.59
CA ALA A 228 6.15 0.44 -1.30
C ALA A 228 5.16 0.28 -0.12
N GLU A 229 3.87 0.08 -0.38
CA GLU A 229 2.90 -0.30 0.65
C GLU A 229 3.29 -1.64 1.29
N PHE A 230 3.81 -2.59 0.50
CA PHE A 230 4.19 -3.90 1.01
C PHE A 230 5.37 -3.83 1.99
N ASP A 231 6.31 -2.93 1.79
CA ASP A 231 7.39 -2.71 2.76
C ASP A 231 6.87 -2.25 4.11
N ILE A 232 5.86 -1.38 4.12
CA ILE A 232 5.22 -0.91 5.36
C ILE A 232 4.49 -2.08 6.03
N THR A 233 3.72 -2.85 5.26
CA THR A 233 2.83 -3.88 5.82
C THR A 233 3.62 -5.08 6.31
N HIS A 234 4.66 -5.54 5.60
CA HIS A 234 5.53 -6.59 6.10
C HIS A 234 6.21 -6.19 7.41
N ARG A 235 6.59 -4.92 7.59
CA ARG A 235 7.13 -4.43 8.87
C ARG A 235 6.07 -4.38 9.97
N MET A 236 4.83 -4.02 9.63
CA MET A 236 3.71 -4.13 10.58
C MET A 236 3.46 -5.58 10.98
N VAL A 237 3.47 -6.52 10.03
CA VAL A 237 3.30 -7.96 10.27
C VAL A 237 4.47 -8.54 11.06
N HIS A 238 5.71 -8.09 10.81
CA HIS A 238 6.88 -8.46 11.61
C HIS A 238 6.69 -8.13 13.09
N GLN A 239 6.10 -6.97 13.40
CA GLN A 239 5.74 -6.63 14.78
C GLN A 239 4.69 -7.59 15.37
N LEU A 240 3.75 -8.09 14.56
CA LEU A 240 2.73 -9.05 14.98
C LEU A 240 3.27 -10.49 15.07
N SER A 241 4.50 -10.76 14.60
CA SER A 241 5.05 -12.12 14.57
C SER A 241 5.23 -12.66 15.98
N LYS A 242 4.79 -13.90 16.21
CA LYS A 242 5.04 -14.63 17.47
C LYS A 242 6.52 -14.95 17.64
N ASP A 243 7.24 -15.06 16.53
CA ASP A 243 8.65 -15.41 16.51
C ASP A 243 9.51 -14.16 16.69
N ASN A 244 10.53 -14.24 17.55
CA ASN A 244 11.45 -13.14 17.78
C ASN A 244 12.54 -13.02 16.69
N LYS A 245 12.22 -13.38 15.45
CA LYS A 245 13.13 -13.36 14.30
C LYS A 245 13.64 -11.95 14.04
N SER A 246 14.88 -11.87 13.57
CA SER A 246 15.43 -10.60 13.08
C SER A 246 14.68 -10.16 11.81
N TRP A 247 14.76 -8.86 11.49
CA TRP A 247 14.14 -8.37 10.25
C TRP A 247 14.69 -9.06 9.00
N PRO A 248 16.02 -9.24 8.81
CA PRO A 248 16.55 -9.91 7.62
C PRO A 248 16.04 -11.35 7.44
N GLU A 249 15.93 -12.12 8.52
CA GLU A 249 15.39 -13.49 8.48
C GLU A 249 13.91 -13.48 8.09
N PHE A 250 13.12 -12.60 8.71
CA PHE A 250 11.70 -12.46 8.40
C PHE A 250 11.47 -11.98 6.95
N ALA A 251 12.27 -11.02 6.50
CA ALA A 251 12.23 -10.49 5.14
C ALA A 251 12.56 -11.58 4.10
N ALA A 252 13.56 -12.42 4.37
CA ALA A 252 13.90 -13.55 3.51
C ALA A 252 12.75 -14.55 3.43
N GLU A 253 12.10 -14.89 4.55
CA GLU A 253 10.93 -15.77 4.54
C GLU A 253 9.77 -15.16 3.73
N MET A 254 9.50 -13.87 3.87
CA MET A 254 8.40 -13.22 3.14
C MET A 254 8.63 -13.21 1.62
N LYS A 255 9.89 -13.18 1.16
CA LYS A 255 10.21 -13.34 -0.26
C LYS A 255 9.85 -14.73 -0.81
N GLU A 256 9.88 -15.76 0.02
CA GLU A 256 9.44 -17.12 -0.34
C GLU A 256 7.90 -17.26 -0.36
N PHE A 257 7.16 -16.22 0.08
CA PHE A 257 5.70 -16.16 0.05
C PHE A 257 5.19 -15.00 -0.82
N PRO A 258 5.49 -14.98 -2.14
CA PRO A 258 5.17 -13.86 -3.02
C PRO A 258 3.66 -13.57 -3.14
N HIS A 259 2.82 -14.56 -2.81
CA HIS A 259 1.36 -14.45 -2.80
C HIS A 259 0.79 -13.74 -1.58
N PHE A 260 1.60 -13.56 -0.52
CA PHE A 260 1.18 -12.95 0.75
C PHE A 260 1.57 -11.48 0.75
N LEU A 261 0.71 -10.65 0.16
CA LEU A 261 0.94 -9.21 0.02
C LEU A 261 -0.17 -8.40 0.72
N PRO A 262 -0.13 -8.31 2.06
CA PRO A 262 -1.13 -7.56 2.80
C PRO A 262 -1.03 -6.07 2.52
N ARG A 263 -2.19 -5.43 2.34
CA ARG A 263 -2.33 -3.97 2.44
C ARG A 263 -2.43 -3.54 3.90
N ILE A 264 -2.23 -2.25 4.18
CA ILE A 264 -2.30 -1.74 5.57
C ILE A 264 -3.68 -2.04 6.17
N GLU A 265 -4.73 -1.89 5.38
CA GLU A 265 -6.11 -2.19 5.78
C GLU A 265 -6.29 -3.67 6.16
N THR A 266 -5.66 -4.61 5.43
CA THR A 266 -5.67 -6.04 5.75
C THR A 266 -5.05 -6.31 7.12
N VAL A 267 -3.91 -5.68 7.41
CA VAL A 267 -3.24 -5.82 8.71
C VAL A 267 -4.10 -5.25 9.85
N ILE A 268 -4.76 -4.11 9.64
CA ILE A 268 -5.66 -3.54 10.66
C ILE A 268 -6.90 -4.40 10.86
N LYS A 269 -7.52 -4.93 9.80
CA LYS A 269 -8.64 -5.87 9.91
C LYS A 269 -8.26 -7.13 10.68
N ALA A 270 -7.09 -7.70 10.40
CA ALA A 270 -6.59 -8.86 11.13
C ALA A 270 -6.36 -8.52 12.61
N LEU A 271 -5.75 -7.38 12.92
CA LEU A 271 -5.56 -6.93 14.31
C LEU A 271 -6.90 -6.73 15.03
N ALA A 272 -7.89 -6.15 14.36
CA ALA A 272 -9.24 -5.95 14.88
C ALA A 272 -9.89 -7.30 15.28
N GLN A 273 -9.74 -8.32 14.43
CA GLN A 273 -10.23 -9.68 14.70
C GLN A 273 -9.48 -10.35 15.85
N MET A 274 -8.14 -10.25 15.89
CA MET A 274 -7.32 -10.80 16.98
C MET A 274 -7.73 -10.24 18.35
N GLU A 275 -8.01 -8.93 18.41
CA GLU A 275 -8.31 -8.23 19.65
C GLU A 275 -9.83 -8.17 19.96
N ASN A 276 -10.66 -8.72 19.06
CA ASN A 276 -12.12 -8.68 19.15
C ASN A 276 -12.68 -7.25 19.35
N VAL A 277 -12.21 -6.32 18.51
CA VAL A 277 -12.62 -4.90 18.50
C VAL A 277 -13.10 -4.52 17.10
N ASP A 278 -14.16 -3.71 17.00
CA ASP A 278 -14.56 -3.14 15.71
C ASP A 278 -13.48 -2.17 15.20
N PRO A 279 -13.06 -2.24 13.92
CA PRO A 279 -12.10 -1.29 13.35
C PRO A 279 -12.40 0.20 13.64
N LYS A 280 -13.67 0.60 13.71
CA LYS A 280 -14.08 2.00 14.01
C LYS A 280 -13.77 2.44 15.44
N ASP A 281 -13.71 1.49 16.36
CA ASP A 281 -13.35 1.73 17.76
C ASP A 281 -11.86 1.62 18.02
N MET A 282 -11.09 1.19 17.03
CA MET A 282 -9.64 1.16 17.12
C MET A 282 -9.01 2.54 16.99
N THR A 283 -7.85 2.69 17.61
CA THR A 283 -6.95 3.82 17.40
C THR A 283 -5.58 3.27 17.10
N VAL A 284 -4.99 3.72 15.99
CA VAL A 284 -3.71 3.23 15.50
C VAL A 284 -2.73 4.38 15.43
N ILE A 285 -1.55 4.20 16.00
CA ILE A 285 -0.42 5.13 15.87
C ILE A 285 0.63 4.42 15.04
N LEU A 286 0.88 4.91 13.82
CA LEU A 286 1.92 4.40 12.94
C LEU A 286 3.14 5.31 13.04
N CYS A 287 4.21 4.80 13.64
CA CYS A 287 5.50 5.48 13.73
C CYS A 287 6.45 4.90 12.68
N VAL A 288 6.89 5.75 11.74
CA VAL A 288 7.81 5.38 10.65
C VAL A 288 9.13 6.10 10.85
N ASP A 289 10.18 5.36 11.15
CA ASP A 289 11.49 5.92 11.46
C ASP A 289 12.47 5.79 10.29
N ASP A 290 13.46 6.68 10.27
CA ASP A 290 14.60 6.64 9.37
C ASP A 290 14.27 6.70 7.86
N LEU A 291 13.27 7.49 7.48
CA LEU A 291 12.90 7.67 6.07
C LEU A 291 14.05 8.20 5.19
N GLN A 292 15.06 8.83 5.78
CA GLN A 292 16.25 9.30 5.04
C GLN A 292 17.05 8.18 4.36
N ASN A 293 16.89 6.93 4.81
CA ASN A 293 17.64 5.79 4.29
C ASN A 293 16.97 5.18 3.06
N LEU A 294 15.76 5.63 2.72
CA LEU A 294 15.15 5.35 1.44
C LEU A 294 15.99 6.04 0.35
N ALA A 295 16.32 5.34 -0.73
CA ALA A 295 17.18 5.87 -1.76
C ALA A 295 16.54 7.12 -2.40
N PHE A 296 17.30 8.22 -2.42
CA PHE A 296 17.09 9.27 -3.41
C PHE A 296 17.85 8.82 -4.64
N ASP A 297 17.14 8.44 -5.68
CA ASP A 297 17.77 8.12 -6.96
C ASP A 297 18.42 9.40 -7.49
N HIS A 298 19.74 9.52 -7.29
CA HIS A 298 20.48 10.74 -7.62
C HIS A 298 20.79 10.85 -9.12
N ASP A 299 20.56 9.78 -9.88
CA ASP A 299 20.94 9.67 -11.30
C ASP A 299 19.76 9.77 -12.30
N GLN A 300 18.52 9.94 -11.83
CA GLN A 300 17.35 10.13 -12.70
C GLN A 300 16.73 11.51 -12.46
N ASP A 301 16.95 12.38 -13.45
CA ASP A 301 16.34 13.69 -13.69
C ASP A 301 14.96 13.85 -13.05
N HIS A 302 14.85 14.69 -12.00
CA HIS A 302 13.64 15.34 -11.49
C HIS A 302 12.33 14.54 -11.38
N SER A 303 12.35 13.21 -11.40
CA SER A 303 11.13 12.40 -11.35
C SER A 303 10.62 12.38 -9.92
N LEU A 304 9.35 12.73 -9.75
CA LEU A 304 8.61 12.69 -8.48
C LEU A 304 8.53 11.29 -7.84
N ALA A 305 9.21 10.28 -8.39
CA ALA A 305 9.20 8.87 -8.00
C ALA A 305 10.35 8.48 -7.05
N SER A 306 10.77 9.37 -6.14
CA SER A 306 11.67 8.97 -5.04
C SER A 306 11.02 7.89 -4.16
N ASP A 307 11.80 6.96 -3.61
CA ASP A 307 11.29 5.92 -2.68
C ASP A 307 10.57 6.54 -1.48
N LEU A 308 10.97 7.74 -1.07
CA LEU A 308 10.26 8.54 -0.08
C LEU A 308 8.81 8.83 -0.52
N SER A 309 8.59 9.33 -1.74
CA SER A 309 7.25 9.57 -2.27
C SER A 309 6.42 8.28 -2.31
N ARG A 310 7.06 7.17 -2.71
CA ARG A 310 6.42 5.84 -2.79
C ARG A 310 5.97 5.34 -1.43
N VAL A 311 6.77 5.54 -0.37
CA VAL A 311 6.42 5.17 1.01
C VAL A 311 5.40 6.14 1.64
N MET A 312 5.50 7.44 1.36
CA MET A 312 4.60 8.43 1.96
C MET A 312 3.17 8.37 1.38
N ALA A 313 3.01 8.04 0.10
CA ALA A 313 1.70 7.93 -0.54
C ALA A 313 0.72 6.94 0.15
N PRO A 314 1.09 5.67 0.43
CA PRO A 314 0.23 4.72 1.13
C PRO A 314 -0.01 5.13 2.60
N ILE A 315 0.96 5.74 3.27
CA ILE A 315 0.77 6.29 4.64
C ILE A 315 -0.33 7.35 4.65
N CYS A 316 -0.26 8.31 3.72
CA CYS A 316 -1.26 9.37 3.58
C CYS A 316 -2.63 8.80 3.17
N ARG A 317 -2.66 7.80 2.28
CA ARG A 317 -3.91 7.11 1.89
C ARG A 317 -4.55 6.44 3.11
N PHE A 318 -3.77 5.70 3.89
CA PHE A 318 -4.25 5.00 5.08
C PHE A 318 -4.86 5.93 6.12
N GLN A 319 -4.30 7.12 6.33
CA GLN A 319 -4.89 8.10 7.26
C GLN A 319 -6.31 8.53 6.86
N VAL A 320 -6.61 8.52 5.56
CA VAL A 320 -7.88 9.00 5.01
C VAL A 320 -8.90 7.88 4.86
N THR A 321 -8.47 6.70 4.41
CA THR A 321 -9.40 5.59 4.08
C THR A 321 -9.69 4.68 5.27
N SER A 322 -8.87 4.74 6.32
CA SER A 322 -9.02 3.84 7.46
C SER A 322 -10.32 4.11 8.24
N PRO A 323 -11.10 3.07 8.56
CA PRO A 323 -12.22 3.21 9.51
C PRO A 323 -11.74 3.48 10.94
N ALA A 324 -10.51 3.10 11.28
CA ALA A 324 -9.92 3.37 12.59
C ALA A 324 -9.44 4.83 12.68
N PHE A 325 -9.35 5.37 13.89
CA PHE A 325 -8.69 6.66 14.09
C PHE A 325 -7.16 6.48 13.99
N VAL A 326 -6.54 7.03 12.93
CA VAL A 326 -5.12 6.82 12.62
C VAL A 326 -4.31 8.09 12.85
N ILE A 327 -3.15 7.95 13.50
CA ILE A 327 -2.14 9.01 13.62
C ILE A 327 -0.81 8.50 13.06
N CYS A 328 -0.37 9.08 11.94
CA CYS A 328 0.93 8.77 11.35
C CYS A 328 1.97 9.80 11.78
N VAL A 329 3.13 9.29 12.20
CA VAL A 329 4.29 10.08 12.60
C VAL A 329 5.52 9.52 11.92
N CYS A 330 6.15 10.32 11.08
CA CYS A 330 7.35 9.91 10.36
C CYS A 330 8.57 10.70 10.83
N SER A 331 9.75 10.10 10.75
CA SER A 331 11.02 10.76 11.04
C SER A 331 11.90 10.78 9.78
N ASN A 332 12.58 11.91 9.56
CA ASN A 332 13.49 12.08 8.44
C ASN A 332 14.66 13.00 8.86
N TRP A 333 15.78 12.90 8.14
CA TRP A 333 16.86 13.88 8.26
C TRP A 333 16.43 15.20 7.65
N TYR A 334 16.88 16.27 8.28
CA TYR A 334 16.85 17.59 7.70
C TYR A 334 18.27 18.13 7.70
N VAL A 335 18.86 18.22 6.51
CA VAL A 335 20.13 18.91 6.30
C VAL A 335 19.76 20.29 5.76
N SER A 336 19.79 21.32 6.60
CA SER A 336 19.71 22.68 6.08
C SER A 336 21.08 23.03 5.50
N ASN A 337 21.14 23.15 4.18
CA ASN A 337 22.23 23.91 3.57
C ASN A 337 22.04 25.37 4.01
N SER A 338 22.83 25.76 5.01
CA SER A 338 22.86 27.04 5.74
C SER A 338 22.14 27.05 7.09
N VAL A 339 22.93 27.37 8.11
CA VAL A 339 22.54 27.74 9.49
C VAL A 339 22.03 29.19 9.54
N ARG A 340 21.65 29.79 8.40
CA ARG A 340 21.31 31.23 8.35
C ARG A 340 19.84 31.58 8.27
N ASP A 341 18.94 30.70 7.82
CA ASP A 341 17.52 31.06 7.72
C ASP A 341 16.59 29.85 7.95
N SER A 342 16.56 29.29 9.16
CA SER A 342 15.54 28.30 9.51
C SER A 342 14.21 28.99 9.86
N LYS A 343 13.34 29.19 8.85
CA LYS A 343 11.90 29.38 9.06
C LYS A 343 11.20 28.02 8.91
N PHE A 344 10.58 27.55 9.98
CA PHE A 344 9.78 26.32 9.96
C PHE A 344 8.50 26.55 9.15
N PHE A 345 8.25 25.71 8.15
CA PHE A 345 7.02 25.71 7.37
C PHE A 345 5.98 24.81 8.04
N SER A 346 4.88 25.41 8.51
CA SER A 346 3.60 24.75 8.71
C SER A 346 2.75 25.11 7.51
N ALA A 347 2.47 24.15 6.63
CA ALA A 347 1.53 24.35 5.54
C ALA A 347 0.10 24.20 6.09
N SER A 348 -0.41 25.24 6.75
CA SER A 348 -1.84 25.47 6.91
C SER A 348 -2.23 26.56 5.92
N GLY A 349 -2.91 26.18 4.84
CA GLY A 349 -3.45 27.12 3.88
C GLY A 349 -4.52 27.97 4.53
N HIS A 350 -4.15 29.20 4.91
CA HIS A 350 -4.84 30.47 4.69
C HIS A 350 -4.27 31.52 5.63
N THR A 351 -3.94 32.67 5.04
CA THR A 351 -3.33 33.88 5.62
C THR A 351 -1.80 33.87 5.78
N THR A 352 -1.22 34.92 5.20
CA THR A 352 0.20 35.28 5.14
C THR A 352 0.87 35.20 6.52
N PRO A 353 2.00 34.49 6.69
CA PRO A 353 2.65 34.43 7.98
C PRO A 353 3.47 35.70 8.23
N ALA A 354 3.01 36.51 9.20
CA ALA A 354 3.86 37.51 9.85
C ALA A 354 4.97 36.78 10.62
N ALA A 355 6.22 37.11 10.29
CA ALA A 355 7.39 36.54 10.93
C ALA A 355 7.50 37.05 12.37
N VAL A 356 7.37 36.16 13.34
CA VAL A 356 7.73 36.43 14.73
C VAL A 356 9.13 35.86 14.99
N LYS A 357 10.11 36.76 15.13
CA LYS A 357 11.43 36.43 15.70
C LYS A 357 11.27 36.29 17.22
N TRP A 358 11.82 35.23 17.80
CA TRP A 358 12.01 35.11 19.25
C TRP A 358 13.53 35.09 19.57
N PRO A 359 13.90 35.58 20.76
CA PRO A 359 15.25 36.06 21.12
C PRO A 359 16.31 34.98 21.28
#